data_AF-A0A151J4S0-F1
#
_entry.id   AF-A0A151J4S0-F1
#
_cell.length_a   1.000
_cell.length_b   1.000
_cell.length_c   1.000
_cell.angle_alpha   90.00
_cell.angle_beta   90.00
_cell.angle_gamma   90.00
#
_symmetry.space_group_name_H-M   'P 1'
#
loop_
_entity.id
_entity.type
_entity.pdbx_description
1 polymer ?
#
loop_
_entity_poly.entity_id
_entity_poly.type
_entity_poly.pdbx_seq_one_letter_code
_entity_poly.pdbx_strand_id
1 'polypeptide(L)'
;MSCKEKSNLPSKNKHYTNFERKVFLQILNDYKHIIEIKKSDSTTLKDKDLAWNEICNKYNQSRTVTQLKKLWTNLKQSQREALTREKQSYLATGGGPPQVQVYIDPDISNIAPHLMKTAPVSFTSNMCDTEINGMQ
;
A
#
# COMPACT_ATOMS: atom_id res chain seq x y z
N MET A 1 34.69 -29.81 22.18
CA MET A 1 33.67 -28.89 22.74
C MET A 1 33.86 -27.52 22.08
N SER A 2 33.13 -27.22 21.01
CA SER A 2 33.16 -25.87 20.40
C SER A 2 31.75 -25.54 19.93
N CYS A 3 31.05 -24.77 20.75
CA CYS A 3 29.73 -24.26 20.46
C CYS A 3 29.86 -23.17 19.39
N LYS A 4 29.42 -23.48 18.17
CA LYS A 4 29.21 -22.44 17.14
C LYS A 4 27.93 -21.69 17.47
N GLU A 5 28.13 -20.48 17.95
CA GLU A 5 27.14 -19.44 18.17
C GLU A 5 26.27 -19.27 16.92
N LYS A 6 24.98 -19.59 17.04
CA LYS A 6 24.03 -19.42 15.94
C LYS A 6 23.76 -17.92 15.80
N SER A 7 24.26 -17.35 14.71
CA SER A 7 23.90 -16.00 14.28
C SER A 7 22.38 -15.87 14.22
N ASN A 8 21.87 -14.94 15.02
CA ASN A 8 20.46 -14.58 15.10
C ASN A 8 20.09 -13.78 13.83
N LEU A 9 20.12 -14.44 12.68
CA LEU A 9 19.77 -13.81 11.40
C LEU A 9 18.25 -13.55 11.40
N PRO A 10 17.79 -12.30 11.22
CA PRO A 10 16.37 -12.01 11.24
C PRO A 10 15.66 -12.83 10.17
N SER A 11 14.68 -13.64 10.62
CA SER A 11 13.86 -14.48 9.75
C SER A 11 13.35 -13.68 8.55
N LYS A 12 13.65 -14.20 7.36
CA LYS A 12 13.53 -13.52 6.06
C LYS A 12 12.07 -13.21 5.67
N ASN A 13 11.10 -13.70 6.44
CA ASN A 13 9.65 -13.53 6.22
C ASN A 13 8.88 -13.29 7.53
N LYS A 14 9.29 -12.30 8.33
CA LYS A 14 8.43 -11.81 9.42
C LYS A 14 7.31 -10.95 8.85
N HIS A 15 6.09 -11.48 8.82
CA HIS A 15 4.87 -10.71 8.51
C HIS A 15 4.66 -9.59 9.52
N TYR A 16 4.16 -8.45 9.04
CA TYR A 16 3.76 -7.35 9.93
C TYR A 16 2.47 -7.74 10.67
N THR A 17 2.57 -7.79 11.99
CA THR A 17 1.44 -7.91 12.91
C THR A 17 0.55 -6.66 12.85
N ASN A 18 -0.68 -6.76 13.35
CA ASN A 18 -1.56 -5.60 13.45
C ASN A 18 -0.98 -4.48 14.33
N PHE A 19 -0.29 -4.85 15.41
CA PHE A 19 0.36 -3.87 16.28
C PHE A 19 1.47 -3.11 15.54
N GLU A 20 2.35 -3.84 14.84
CA GLU A 20 3.41 -3.25 14.01
C GLU A 20 2.84 -2.27 12.96
N ARG A 21 1.72 -2.64 12.30
CA ARG A 21 1.05 -1.76 11.34
C ARG A 21 0.52 -0.50 11.99
N LYS A 22 -0.10 -0.60 13.18
CA LYS A 22 -0.60 0.56 13.91
C LYS A 22 0.52 1.51 14.32
N VAL A 23 1.61 0.98 14.88
CA VAL A 23 2.79 1.78 15.23
C VAL A 23 3.36 2.47 13.99
N PHE A 24 3.46 1.75 12.88
CA PHE A 24 3.88 2.34 11.61
C PHE A 24 2.97 3.50 11.15
N LEU A 25 1.65 3.32 11.19
CA LEU A 25 0.69 4.36 10.79
C LEU A 25 0.74 5.58 11.72
N GLN A 26 0.91 5.38 13.03
CA GLN A 26 1.08 6.46 13.99
C GLN A 26 2.31 7.31 13.66
N ILE A 27 3.47 6.68 13.42
CA ILE A 27 4.69 7.39 13.04
C ILE A 27 4.49 8.08 11.68
N LEU A 28 3.90 7.40 10.70
CA LEU A 28 3.67 7.94 9.36
C LEU A 28 2.77 9.18 9.37
N ASN A 29 1.79 9.23 10.28
CA ASN A 29 0.86 10.34 10.40
C ASN A 29 1.57 11.68 10.70
N ASP A 30 2.67 11.67 11.46
CA ASP A 30 3.47 12.88 11.73
C ASP A 30 4.08 13.45 10.44
N TYR A 31 4.42 12.58 9.48
CA TYR A 31 5.09 12.94 8.23
C TYR A 31 4.13 13.02 7.03
N LYS A 32 2.82 12.87 7.23
CA LYS A 32 1.84 12.78 6.13
C LYS A 32 1.90 13.95 5.17
N HIS A 33 2.18 15.15 5.70
CA HIS A 33 2.28 16.39 4.94
C HIS A 33 3.49 16.45 4.01
N ILE A 34 4.51 15.59 4.20
CA ILE A 34 5.68 15.44 3.34
C ILE A 34 5.48 14.23 2.41
N ILE A 35 5.05 13.11 2.96
CA ILE A 35 4.93 11.83 2.24
C ILE A 35 3.84 11.87 1.16
N GLU A 36 2.69 12.50 1.43
CA GLU A 36 1.55 12.53 0.50
C GLU A 36 1.54 13.79 -0.40
N ILE A 37 2.64 14.56 -0.43
CA ILE A 37 2.82 15.64 -1.41
C ILE A 37 2.80 15.04 -2.81
N LYS A 38 1.89 15.51 -3.68
CA LYS A 38 1.83 15.04 -5.09
C LYS A 38 2.87 15.65 -6.02
N LYS A 39 3.55 16.70 -5.58
CA LYS A 39 4.64 17.34 -6.34
C LYS A 39 5.89 16.46 -6.38
N SER A 40 6.67 16.63 -7.45
CA SER A 40 7.88 15.84 -7.77
C SER A 40 9.05 16.76 -8.14
N ASP A 41 9.25 17.82 -7.37
CA ASP A 41 10.41 18.71 -7.54
C ASP A 41 11.62 18.12 -6.81
N SER A 42 12.84 18.45 -7.24
CA SER A 42 14.09 17.87 -6.69
C SER A 42 14.21 18.04 -5.18
N THR A 43 13.80 19.19 -4.64
CA THR A 43 13.73 19.44 -3.19
C THR A 43 12.73 18.52 -2.51
N THR A 44 11.51 18.41 -3.05
CA THR A 44 10.46 17.55 -2.45
C THR A 44 10.82 16.07 -2.45
N LEU A 45 11.60 15.59 -3.43
CA LEU A 45 12.10 14.22 -3.45
C LEU A 45 13.09 13.98 -2.32
N LYS A 46 14.02 14.92 -2.10
CA LYS A 46 14.97 14.86 -0.98
C LYS A 46 14.24 14.91 0.36
N ASP A 47 13.25 15.78 0.51
CA ASP A 47 12.48 15.90 1.74
C ASP A 47 11.71 14.61 2.06
N LYS A 48 11.11 13.98 1.03
CA LYS A 48 10.48 12.67 1.16
C LYS A 48 11.46 11.59 1.58
N ASP A 49 12.63 11.53 0.97
CA ASP A 49 13.64 10.53 1.32
C ASP A 49 14.18 10.74 2.75
N LEU A 50 14.40 11.99 3.17
CA LEU A 50 14.73 12.31 4.56
C LEU A 50 13.61 11.88 5.52
N ALA A 51 12.35 12.22 5.23
CA ALA A 51 11.21 11.80 6.04
C ALA A 51 11.11 10.28 6.16
N TRP A 52 11.34 9.54 5.06
CA TRP A 52 11.35 8.08 5.10
C TRP A 52 12.48 7.50 5.96
N ASN A 53 13.67 8.10 5.94
CA ASN A 53 14.77 7.71 6.82
C ASN A 53 14.41 7.96 8.30
N GLU A 54 13.79 9.10 8.60
CA GLU A 54 13.34 9.41 9.96
C GLU A 54 12.25 8.45 10.46
N ILE A 55 11.28 8.10 9.61
CA ILE A 55 10.27 7.08 9.92
C ILE A 55 10.95 5.73 10.20
N CYS A 56 11.94 5.35 9.39
CA CYS A 56 12.70 4.12 9.56
C CYS A 56 13.47 4.09 10.89
N ASN A 57 14.06 5.23 11.27
CA ASN A 57 14.74 5.40 12.54
C ASN A 57 13.76 5.27 13.72
N LYS A 58 12.62 5.98 13.68
CA LYS A 58 11.57 5.92 14.71
C LYS A 58 10.95 4.52 14.86
N TYR A 59 10.86 3.76 13.77
CA TYR A 59 10.29 2.41 13.79
C TYR A 59 11.22 1.34 14.42
N ASN A 60 12.45 1.70 14.84
CA ASN A 60 13.44 0.82 15.49
C ASN A 60 14.37 0.03 14.53
N GLN A 61 14.73 0.57 13.36
CA GLN A 61 15.76 0.07 12.39
C GLN A 61 15.69 -1.41 11.94
N SER A 62 14.74 -2.20 12.45
CA SER A 62 14.56 -3.62 12.14
C SER A 62 14.02 -3.84 10.72
N ARG A 63 13.49 -2.77 10.11
CA ARG A 63 12.96 -2.73 8.76
C ARG A 63 13.69 -1.65 7.97
N THR A 64 13.89 -1.90 6.69
CA THR A 64 14.50 -0.92 5.79
C THR A 64 13.44 0.06 5.27
N VAL A 65 13.87 1.25 4.84
CA VAL A 65 13.01 2.24 4.16
C VAL A 65 12.21 1.61 3.03
N THR A 66 12.84 0.76 2.20
CA THR A 66 12.18 0.06 1.10
C THR A 66 11.05 -0.84 1.57
N GLN A 67 11.22 -1.54 2.70
CA GLN A 67 10.18 -2.39 3.28
C GLN A 67 9.01 -1.57 3.83
N LEU A 68 9.27 -0.40 4.42
CA LEU A 68 8.23 0.50 4.93
C LEU A 68 7.48 1.19 3.79
N LYS A 69 8.18 1.64 2.74
CA LYS A 69 7.57 2.14 1.50
C LYS A 69 6.63 1.08 0.89
N LYS A 70 7.09 -0.18 0.82
CA LYS A 70 6.27 -1.31 0.33
C LYS A 70 5.06 -1.58 1.23
N LEU A 71 5.23 -1.56 2.55
CA LEU A 71 4.14 -1.71 3.51
C LEU A 71 3.06 -0.65 3.27
N TRP A 72 3.45 0.62 3.13
CA TRP A 72 2.50 1.71 2.87
C TRP A 72 1.74 1.54 1.56
N THR A 73 2.45 1.18 0.48
CA THR A 73 1.81 0.90 -0.82
C THR A 73 0.80 -0.23 -0.71
N ASN A 74 1.13 -1.32 0.00
CA ASN A 74 0.24 -2.46 0.20
C ASN A 74 -0.99 -2.09 1.04
N LEU A 75 -0.83 -1.29 2.10
CA LEU A 75 -1.94 -0.82 2.92
C LEU A 75 -2.92 0.04 2.10
N LYS A 76 -2.39 0.97 1.29
CA LYS A 76 -3.22 1.76 0.37
C LYS A 76 -3.89 0.90 -0.69
N GLN A 77 -3.20 -0.10 -1.20
CA GLN A 77 -3.73 -0.99 -2.23
C GLN A 77 -4.86 -1.86 -1.71
N SER A 78 -4.68 -2.47 -0.54
CA SER A 78 -5.73 -3.28 0.10
C SER A 78 -7.01 -2.49 0.33
N GLN A 79 -6.89 -1.22 0.75
CA GLN A 79 -8.02 -0.32 0.92
C GLN A 79 -8.72 0.03 -0.40
N ARG A 80 -7.96 0.28 -1.48
CA ARG A 80 -8.53 0.50 -2.81
C ARG A 80 -9.26 -0.73 -3.33
N GLU A 81 -8.66 -1.92 -3.18
CA GLU A 81 -9.26 -3.17 -3.63
C GLU A 81 -10.58 -3.47 -2.91
N ALA A 82 -10.64 -3.20 -1.62
CA ALA A 82 -11.86 -3.37 -0.85
C ALA A 82 -12.97 -2.45 -1.39
N LEU A 83 -12.67 -1.14 -1.59
CA LEU A 83 -13.62 -0.18 -2.17
C LEU A 83 -14.03 -0.54 -3.61
N THR A 84 -13.10 -0.97 -4.45
CA THR A 84 -13.39 -1.37 -5.83
C THR A 84 -14.31 -2.59 -5.86
N ARG A 85 -14.07 -3.58 -4.99
CA ARG A 85 -14.89 -4.79 -4.88
C ARG A 85 -16.33 -4.47 -4.45
N GLU A 86 -16.49 -3.55 -3.50
CA GLU A 86 -17.81 -3.05 -3.09
C GLU A 86 -18.53 -2.39 -4.27
N LYS A 87 -17.88 -1.46 -4.97
CA LYS A 87 -18.45 -0.81 -6.17
C LYS A 87 -18.82 -1.82 -7.26
N GLN A 88 -17.95 -2.79 -7.52
CA GLN A 88 -18.21 -3.87 -8.49
C GLN A 88 -19.41 -4.73 -8.08
N SER A 89 -19.60 -4.99 -6.78
CA SER A 89 -20.75 -5.77 -6.30
C SER A 89 -22.10 -5.11 -6.62
N TYR A 90 -22.17 -3.78 -6.59
CA TYR A 90 -23.38 -3.04 -6.97
C TYR A 90 -23.66 -3.07 -8.48
N LEU A 91 -22.62 -3.22 -9.30
CA LEU A 91 -22.74 -3.29 -10.76
C LEU A 91 -22.96 -4.71 -11.27
N ALA A 92 -22.74 -5.73 -10.43
CA ALA A 92 -22.93 -7.12 -10.79
C ALA A 92 -24.43 -7.45 -10.85
N THR A 93 -24.92 -7.81 -12.05
CA THR A 93 -26.32 -8.20 -12.30
C THR A 93 -26.60 -9.68 -12.05
N GLY A 94 -25.63 -10.44 -11.52
CA GLY A 94 -25.68 -11.90 -11.36
C GLY A 94 -26.50 -12.45 -10.18
N GLY A 95 -27.52 -11.73 -9.69
CA GLY A 95 -28.48 -12.22 -8.68
C GLY A 95 -27.93 -12.59 -7.29
N GLY A 96 -26.64 -12.38 -7.04
CA GLY A 96 -26.02 -12.61 -5.73
C GLY A 96 -26.32 -11.49 -4.72
N PRO A 97 -26.31 -11.79 -3.41
CA PRO A 97 -26.50 -10.76 -2.39
C PRO A 97 -25.37 -9.71 -2.48
N PRO A 98 -25.69 -8.42 -2.23
CA PRO A 98 -24.68 -7.37 -2.21
C PRO A 98 -23.60 -7.66 -1.16
N GLN A 99 -22.35 -7.33 -1.49
CA GLN A 99 -21.22 -7.53 -0.57
C GLN A 99 -21.36 -6.61 0.66
N VAL A 100 -20.87 -7.11 1.80
CA VAL A 100 -20.88 -6.40 3.10
C VAL A 100 -20.05 -5.12 3.01
N GLN A 101 -20.50 -4.06 3.73
CA GLN A 101 -19.81 -2.77 3.83
C GLN A 101 -18.31 -2.94 4.09
N VAL A 102 -17.51 -2.21 3.32
CA VAL A 102 -16.05 -2.23 3.44
C VAL A 102 -15.60 -1.48 4.68
N TYR A 103 -14.81 -2.14 5.53
CA TYR A 103 -14.10 -1.47 6.60
C TYR A 103 -12.96 -0.63 6.04
N ILE A 104 -13.06 0.69 6.18
CA ILE A 104 -11.97 1.61 5.88
C ILE A 104 -11.26 1.94 7.19
N ASP A 105 -9.99 1.53 7.28
CA ASP A 105 -9.10 1.97 8.37
C ASP A 105 -9.04 3.52 8.49
N PRO A 106 -9.47 4.09 9.63
CA PRO A 106 -9.51 5.53 9.85
C PRO A 106 -8.11 6.18 9.87
N ASP A 107 -7.07 5.46 10.29
CA ASP A 107 -5.70 5.98 10.31
C ASP A 107 -5.18 6.16 8.88
N ILE A 108 -5.47 5.19 8.00
CA ILE A 108 -5.13 5.28 6.57
C ILE A 108 -5.91 6.43 5.91
N SER A 109 -7.20 6.58 6.24
CA SER A 109 -8.04 7.66 5.71
C SER A 109 -7.53 9.04 6.12
N ASN A 110 -7.08 9.20 7.37
CA ASN A 110 -6.52 10.45 7.89
C ASN A 110 -5.17 10.82 7.23
N ILE A 111 -4.36 9.82 6.88
CA ILE A 111 -3.06 10.04 6.22
C ILE A 111 -3.25 10.32 4.73
N ALA A 112 -4.12 9.56 4.05
CA ALA A 112 -4.34 9.64 2.61
C ALA A 112 -5.84 9.80 2.28
N PRO A 113 -6.47 10.96 2.56
CA PRO A 113 -7.89 11.17 2.34
C PRO A 113 -8.30 11.10 0.86
N HIS A 114 -7.36 11.34 -0.05
CA HIS A 114 -7.59 11.25 -1.49
C HIS A 114 -7.64 9.81 -2.02
N LEU A 115 -7.21 8.83 -1.23
CA LEU A 115 -7.21 7.41 -1.61
C LEU A 115 -8.59 6.92 -2.03
N MET A 116 -9.65 7.47 -1.42
CA MET A 116 -11.04 7.06 -1.61
C MET A 116 -11.72 7.68 -2.84
N LYS A 117 -11.13 8.75 -3.42
CA LYS A 117 -11.75 9.51 -4.51
C LYS A 117 -11.51 8.89 -5.89
N THR A 118 -10.38 8.21 -6.07
CA THR A 118 -9.96 7.62 -7.35
C THR A 118 -10.09 6.10 -7.29
N ALA A 119 -11.31 5.57 -7.40
CA ALA A 119 -11.45 4.14 -7.66
C ALA A 119 -10.99 3.88 -9.10
N PRO A 120 -10.01 2.98 -9.34
CA PRO A 120 -9.69 2.58 -10.70
C PRO A 120 -10.92 1.85 -11.25
N VAL A 121 -11.54 2.42 -12.28
CA VAL A 121 -12.36 1.63 -13.21
C VAL A 121 -11.38 0.72 -13.93
N SER A 122 -11.14 -0.47 -13.39
CA SER A 122 -10.32 -1.49 -14.04
C SER A 122 -11.10 -2.05 -15.22
N PHE A 123 -11.19 -1.27 -16.30
CA PHE A 123 -11.48 -1.77 -17.62
C PHE A 123 -10.14 -2.02 -18.31
N THR A 124 -9.40 -3.01 -17.84
CA THR A 124 -8.35 -3.62 -18.66
C THR A 124 -9.05 -4.64 -19.54
N SER A 125 -9.74 -4.15 -20.59
CA SER A 125 -10.15 -5.03 -21.67
C SER A 125 -8.86 -5.46 -22.38
N ASN A 126 -8.45 -6.70 -22.13
CA ASN A 126 -7.53 -7.39 -23.00
C ASN A 126 -8.29 -7.67 -24.31
N MET A 127 -8.42 -6.67 -25.18
CA MET A 127 -8.58 -6.97 -26.60
C MET A 127 -7.21 -7.42 -27.10
N CYS A 128 -7.10 -8.72 -27.34
CA CYS A 128 -5.95 -9.31 -27.99
C CYS A 128 -5.90 -8.74 -29.42
N ASP A 129 -4.77 -8.12 -29.81
CA ASP A 129 -4.49 -7.68 -31.18
C ASP A 129 -4.25 -8.91 -32.07
N THR A 130 -5.28 -9.72 -32.29
CA THR A 130 -5.20 -10.85 -33.20
C THR A 130 -6.49 -10.94 -33.98
N GLU A 131 -6.69 -10.04 -34.95
CA GLU A 131 -7.62 -10.23 -36.09
C GLU A 131 -7.63 -9.08 -37.13
N ILE A 132 -6.49 -8.44 -37.44
CA ILE A 132 -6.40 -7.55 -38.61
C ILE A 132 -5.11 -7.84 -39.39
N ASN A 133 -5.12 -8.93 -40.16
CA ASN A 133 -4.60 -9.00 -41.53
C ASN A 133 -4.67 -10.44 -42.03
N GLY A 134 -5.89 -10.83 -42.40
CA GLY A 134 -6.19 -12.04 -43.16
C GLY A 134 -7.11 -11.71 -44.32
N MET A 135 -6.88 -10.61 -45.02
CA MET A 135 -7.47 -10.32 -46.34
C MET A 135 -6.54 -9.39 -47.14
N GLN A 136 -5.58 -9.97 -47.85
CA GLN A 136 -5.14 -9.47 -49.15
C GLN A 136 -4.58 -10.62 -49.97
#